data_AF-A0A3M1SR05-F1
#
_entry.id   AF-A0A3M1SR05-F1
#
_cell.length_a   1.000
_cell.length_b   1.000
_cell.length_c   1.000
_cell.angle_alpha   90.00
_cell.angle_beta   90.00
_cell.angle_gamma   90.00
#
_symmetry.space_group_name_H-M   'P 1'
#
loop_
_entity.id
_entity.type
_entity.pdbx_description
1 polymer ?
#
loop_
_entity_poly.entity_id
_entity_poly.type
_entity_poly.pdbx_seq_one_letter_code
_entity_poly.pdbx_strand_id
1 'polypeptide(L)'
;MNKTPIETFSEVLGCLMLAEFGSIEAGVTSVSEKTGIPADVLCGYLTGDVIPRPETAAKLASAFETTKNPIAEFGLISLAANSLEFAMKEDEESEKQEQEAETSPEASMTTENSSANFSAVNQTPEAAQTDEKDQRISELQAKLNQIEQERELERKLNALNAKAQEGVSKGWLPPMVYKAKFESLNTTDHVAAFSSICKKEKVNSNVKLYALNEMLNVFESCGRWQMMQNYS
;
A
#
# COMPACT_ATOMS: atom_id res chain seq x y z
N MET A 1 2.10 -11.63 11.66
CA MET A 1 2.66 -10.28 11.90
C MET A 1 2.78 -9.61 10.55
N ASN A 2 2.16 -8.44 10.38
CA ASN A 2 2.30 -7.68 9.13
C ASN A 2 3.69 -7.03 9.15
N LYS A 3 4.46 -7.22 8.08
CA LYS A 3 5.79 -6.60 7.94
C LYS A 3 5.61 -5.10 7.73
N THR A 4 6.53 -4.29 8.26
CA THR A 4 6.52 -2.84 7.99
C THR A 4 6.87 -2.58 6.52
N PRO A 5 6.47 -1.42 5.97
CA PRO A 5 6.88 -1.04 4.61
C PRO A 5 8.40 -1.03 4.43
N ILE A 6 9.15 -0.62 5.46
CA ILE A 6 10.62 -0.59 5.48
C ILE A 6 11.22 -2.00 5.42
N GLU A 7 10.69 -2.94 6.22
CA GLU A 7 11.10 -4.35 6.18
C GLU A 7 10.81 -4.97 4.81
N THR A 8 9.68 -4.61 4.21
CA THR A 8 9.27 -5.11 2.89
C THR A 8 10.20 -4.59 1.80
N PHE A 9 10.60 -3.32 1.84
CA PHE A 9 11.60 -2.78 0.92
C PHE A 9 12.95 -3.49 1.06
N SER A 10 13.42 -3.64 2.30
CA SER A 10 14.72 -4.26 2.62
C SER A 10 14.81 -5.69 2.10
N GLU A 11 13.75 -6.47 2.32
CA GLU A 11 13.65 -7.86 1.84
C GLU A 11 13.64 -7.95 0.32
N VAL A 12 12.88 -7.08 -0.36
CA VAL A 12 12.82 -7.05 -1.82
C VAL A 12 14.18 -6.67 -2.41
N LEU A 13 14.86 -5.66 -1.84
CA LEU A 13 16.20 -5.28 -2.28
C LEU A 13 17.21 -6.42 -2.08
N GLY A 14 17.17 -7.10 -0.94
CA GLY A 14 18.00 -8.27 -0.67
C GLY A 14 17.74 -9.42 -1.64
N CYS A 15 16.47 -9.68 -1.97
CA CYS A 15 16.10 -10.70 -2.96
C CYS A 15 16.61 -10.35 -4.36
N LEU A 16 16.54 -9.08 -4.78
CA LEU A 16 17.11 -8.62 -6.05
C LEU A 16 18.63 -8.82 -6.09
N MET A 17 19.33 -8.49 -5.00
CA MET A 17 20.77 -8.69 -4.91
C MET A 17 21.17 -10.17 -4.98
N LEU A 18 20.45 -11.04 -4.28
CA LEU A 18 20.69 -12.48 -4.33
C LEU A 18 20.36 -13.07 -5.70
N ALA A 19 19.26 -12.65 -6.32
CA ALA A 19 18.82 -13.18 -7.61
C ALA A 19 19.77 -12.81 -8.75
N GLU A 20 20.32 -11.59 -8.74
CA GLU A 20 21.13 -11.09 -9.85
C GLU A 20 22.64 -11.28 -9.64
N PHE A 21 23.12 -11.17 -8.41
CA PHE A 21 24.56 -11.21 -8.08
C PHE A 21 24.97 -12.44 -7.27
N GLY A 22 24.03 -13.32 -6.90
CA GLY A 22 24.30 -14.57 -6.19
C GLY A 22 24.66 -14.43 -4.71
N SER A 23 25.05 -13.24 -4.25
CA SER A 23 25.29 -12.93 -2.83
C SER A 23 24.99 -11.46 -2.54
N ILE A 24 24.64 -11.15 -1.30
CA ILE A 24 24.38 -9.77 -0.86
C ILE A 24 25.64 -8.92 -0.98
N GLU A 25 26.80 -9.45 -0.57
CA GLU A 25 28.08 -8.73 -0.64
C GLU A 25 28.44 -8.33 -2.08
N ALA A 26 28.36 -9.28 -3.03
CA ALA A 26 28.60 -8.98 -4.44
C ALA A 26 27.57 -8.01 -5.01
N GLY A 27 26.30 -8.10 -4.56
CA GLY A 27 25.24 -7.17 -4.94
C GLY A 27 25.48 -5.75 -4.45
N VAL A 28 25.87 -5.57 -3.18
CA VAL A 28 26.19 -4.26 -2.61
C VAL A 28 27.36 -3.62 -3.35
N THR A 29 28.45 -4.35 -3.60
CA THR A 29 29.59 -3.82 -4.37
C THR A 29 29.18 -3.43 -5.79
N SER A 30 28.48 -4.31 -6.50
CA SER A 30 28.09 -4.07 -7.90
C SER A 30 27.08 -2.93 -8.04
N VAL A 31 26.09 -2.86 -7.14
CA VAL A 31 25.10 -1.78 -7.14
C VAL A 31 25.74 -0.46 -6.75
N SER A 32 26.67 -0.46 -5.79
CA SER A 32 27.42 0.74 -5.39
C SER A 32 28.21 1.33 -6.57
N GLU A 33 28.94 0.47 -7.30
CA GLU A 33 29.70 0.89 -8.48
C GLU A 33 28.81 1.43 -9.60
N LYS A 34 27.66 0.78 -9.85
CA LYS A 34 26.74 1.19 -10.93
C LYS A 34 25.96 2.47 -10.62
N THR A 35 25.58 2.68 -9.36
CA THR A 35 24.67 3.77 -8.95
C THR A 35 25.37 4.97 -8.31
N GLY A 36 26.62 4.78 -7.87
CA GLY A 36 27.34 5.76 -7.05
C GLY A 36 26.81 5.87 -5.62
N ILE A 37 25.90 4.98 -5.18
CA ILE A 37 25.41 4.96 -3.80
C ILE A 37 26.46 4.26 -2.93
N PRO A 38 26.90 4.87 -1.82
CA PRO A 38 27.87 4.26 -0.92
C PRO A 38 27.39 2.92 -0.35
N ALA A 39 28.31 1.96 -0.19
CA ALA A 39 28.00 0.61 0.28
C ALA A 39 27.40 0.57 1.69
N ASP A 40 27.81 1.47 2.59
CA ASP A 40 27.26 1.66 3.92
C ASP A 40 25.78 2.08 3.89
N VAL A 41 25.42 2.96 2.95
CA VAL A 41 24.03 3.38 2.74
C VAL A 41 23.18 2.23 2.17
N LEU A 42 23.75 1.44 1.25
CA LEU A 42 23.08 0.23 0.73
C LEU A 42 22.85 -0.81 1.84
N CYS A 43 23.83 -1.01 2.72
CA CYS A 43 23.67 -1.86 3.90
C CYS A 43 22.56 -1.35 4.81
N GLY A 44 22.49 -0.03 5.04
CA GLY A 44 21.40 0.59 5.79
C GLY A 44 20.01 0.36 5.18
N TYR A 45 19.92 0.31 3.84
CA TYR A 45 18.67 -0.07 3.16
C TYR A 45 18.32 -1.55 3.27
N LEU A 46 19.31 -2.42 3.45
CA LEU A 46 19.10 -3.87 3.60
C LEU A 46 18.75 -4.26 5.04
N THR A 47 19.22 -3.50 6.03
CA THR A 47 18.90 -3.71 7.44
C THR A 47 17.61 -2.99 7.86
N GLY A 48 17.15 -2.03 7.07
CA GLY A 48 16.01 -1.17 7.39
C GLY A 48 16.36 0.02 8.28
N ASP A 49 17.64 0.24 8.58
CA ASP A 49 18.12 1.36 9.40
C ASP A 49 18.04 2.70 8.66
N VAL A 50 18.05 2.66 7.31
CA VAL A 50 17.96 3.83 6.46
C VAL A 50 16.73 3.71 5.58
N ILE A 51 15.99 4.80 5.49
CA ILE A 51 14.76 4.85 4.71
C ILE A 51 15.08 5.33 3.29
N PRO A 52 14.81 4.51 2.27
CA PRO A 52 15.10 4.89 0.89
C PRO A 52 14.15 6.01 0.43
N ARG A 53 14.71 7.02 -0.23
CA ARG A 53 13.89 7.99 -0.96
C ARG A 53 13.45 7.39 -2.30
N PRO A 54 12.29 7.79 -2.86
CA PRO A 54 11.83 7.34 -4.17
C PRO A 54 12.86 7.55 -5.28
N GLU A 55 13.57 8.67 -5.25
CA GLU A 55 14.64 9.01 -6.21
C GLU A 55 15.83 8.05 -6.11
N THR A 56 16.19 7.65 -4.90
CA THR A 56 17.26 6.67 -4.66
C THR A 56 16.81 5.28 -5.08
N ALA A 57 15.54 4.91 -4.85
CA ALA A 57 14.96 3.65 -5.30
C ALA A 57 14.92 3.54 -6.83
N ALA A 58 14.64 4.64 -7.54
CA ALA A 58 14.74 4.67 -9.00
C ALA A 58 16.18 4.42 -9.49
N LYS A 59 17.17 5.05 -8.83
CA LYS A 59 18.59 4.78 -9.12
C LYS A 59 18.97 3.33 -8.83
N LEU A 60 18.53 2.76 -7.71
CA LEU A 60 18.73 1.35 -7.38
C LEU A 60 18.11 0.45 -8.46
N ALA A 61 16.88 0.73 -8.88
CA ALA A 61 16.21 -0.04 -9.93
C ALA A 61 16.96 0.02 -11.27
N SER A 62 17.71 1.07 -11.58
CA SER A 62 18.52 1.07 -12.81
C SER A 62 19.76 0.15 -12.74
N ALA A 63 20.15 -0.30 -11.54
CA ALA A 63 21.33 -1.14 -11.33
C ALA A 63 21.08 -2.63 -11.60
N PHE A 64 19.81 -3.05 -11.54
CA PHE A 64 19.39 -4.43 -11.73
C PHE A 64 18.84 -4.62 -13.15
N GLU A 65 19.22 -5.70 -13.80
CA GLU A 65 18.66 -6.12 -15.08
C GLU A 65 17.22 -6.63 -14.93
N THR A 66 16.94 -7.24 -13.78
CA THR A 66 15.62 -7.78 -13.40
C THR A 66 14.54 -6.72 -13.25
N THR A 67 14.93 -5.46 -13.04
CA THR A 67 14.05 -4.28 -12.93
C THR A 67 13.96 -3.47 -14.22
N LYS A 68 14.57 -3.91 -15.34
CA LYS A 68 14.36 -3.28 -16.67
C LYS A 68 12.91 -3.34 -17.15
N ASN A 69 12.09 -4.17 -16.51
CA ASN A 69 10.64 -4.12 -16.67
C ASN A 69 10.09 -2.91 -15.88
N PRO A 70 9.36 -1.97 -16.51
CA PRO A 70 8.84 -0.78 -15.85
C PRO A 70 7.93 -1.10 -14.65
N ILE A 71 7.32 -2.30 -14.59
CA ILE A 71 6.52 -2.75 -13.44
C ILE A 71 7.41 -3.04 -12.21
N ALA A 72 8.57 -3.64 -12.43
CA ALA A 72 9.50 -4.00 -11.36
C ALA A 72 10.27 -2.77 -10.84
N GLU A 73 10.65 -1.86 -11.74
CA GLU A 73 11.17 -0.54 -11.38
C GLU A 73 10.15 0.25 -10.54
N PHE A 74 8.91 0.36 -11.03
CA PHE A 74 7.85 1.06 -10.31
C PHE A 74 7.55 0.42 -8.95
N GLY A 75 7.60 -0.90 -8.85
CA GLY A 75 7.41 -1.62 -7.58
C GLY A 75 8.43 -1.21 -6.51
N LEU A 76 9.71 -1.10 -6.87
CA LEU A 76 10.76 -0.68 -5.93
C LEU A 76 10.59 0.78 -5.49
N ILE A 77 10.19 1.66 -6.42
CA ILE A 77 9.92 3.08 -6.14
C ILE A 77 8.72 3.23 -5.19
N SER A 78 7.62 2.50 -5.43
CA SER A 78 6.44 2.53 -4.57
C SER A 78 6.73 2.00 -3.17
N LEU A 79 7.57 0.96 -3.03
CA LEU A 79 7.97 0.47 -1.70
C LEU A 79 8.78 1.52 -0.93
N ALA A 80 9.65 2.26 -1.60
CA ALA A 80 10.39 3.36 -0.98
C ALA A 80 9.48 4.52 -0.56
N ALA A 81 8.51 4.89 -1.42
CA ALA A 81 7.52 5.93 -1.09
C ALA A 81 6.68 5.54 0.14
N ASN A 82 6.21 4.29 0.21
CA ASN A 82 5.45 3.79 1.36
C ASN A 82 6.30 3.75 2.64
N SER A 83 7.58 3.39 2.53
CA SER A 83 8.53 3.39 3.66
C SER A 83 8.74 4.79 4.22
N LEU A 84 8.87 5.78 3.33
CA LEU A 84 9.00 7.18 3.72
C LEU A 84 7.72 7.73 4.36
N GLU A 85 6.55 7.46 3.76
CA GLU A 85 5.26 7.89 4.32
C GLU A 85 5.00 7.28 5.70
N PHE A 86 5.35 6.01 5.88
CA PHE A 86 5.21 5.32 7.17
C PHE A 86 6.06 5.98 8.25
N ALA A 87 7.33 6.28 7.96
CA ALA A 87 8.23 6.92 8.91
C ALA A 87 7.80 8.35 9.27
N MET A 88 7.33 9.12 8.29
CA MET A 88 6.79 10.46 8.56
C MET A 88 5.57 10.42 9.48
N LYS A 89 4.72 9.38 9.38
CA LYS A 89 3.58 9.19 10.28
C LYS A 89 4.01 8.76 11.68
N GLU A 90 5.02 7.90 11.80
CA GLU A 90 5.57 7.51 13.11
C GLU A 90 6.24 8.70 13.82
N ASP A 91 6.94 9.56 13.08
CA ASP A 91 7.53 10.80 13.62
C ASP A 91 6.43 11.78 14.08
N GLU A 92 5.38 11.99 13.27
CA GLU A 92 4.24 12.85 13.65
C GLU A 92 3.42 12.33 14.84
N GLU A 93 3.34 11.02 15.04
CA GLU A 93 2.69 10.41 16.22
C GLU A 93 3.57 10.49 17.47
N SER A 94 4.90 10.38 17.31
CA SER A 94 5.86 10.51 18.41
C SER A 94 5.92 11.95 18.94
N GLU A 95 5.89 12.96 18.07
CA GLU A 95 5.86 14.38 18.48
C GLU A 95 4.57 14.77 19.21
N LYS A 96 3.44 14.12 18.91
CA LYS A 96 2.16 14.36 19.61
C LYS A 96 2.14 13.77 21.03
N GLN A 97 2.86 12.67 21.26
CA GLN A 97 2.98 12.08 22.60
C GLN A 97 3.92 12.88 23.51
N GLU A 98 4.93 13.55 22.96
CA GLU A 98 5.81 14.43 23.75
C GLU A 98 5.13 15.74 24.17
N GLN A 99 4.16 16.27 23.40
CA GLN A 99 3.41 17.46 23.79
C GLN A 99 2.33 17.21 24.86
N GLU A 100 1.81 15.99 24.99
CA GLU A 100 0.83 15.66 26.05
C GLU A 100 1.49 15.35 27.41
N ALA A 101 2.82 15.15 27.45
CA ALA A 101 3.54 14.87 28.69
C ALA A 101 3.90 16.12 29.53
N GLU A 102 3.82 17.33 28.98
CA GLU A 102 4.12 18.58 29.72
C GLU A 102 2.89 19.30 30.31
N THR A 103 1.67 18.82 30.06
CA THR A 103 0.45 19.37 30.69
C THR A 103 -0.26 18.33 31.55
N SER A 104 0.31 18.01 32.72
CA SER A 104 -0.44 17.35 33.79
C SER A 104 -0.04 17.88 35.17
N PRO A 105 -0.91 18.66 35.83
CA PRO A 105 -1.00 18.68 37.28
C PRO A 105 -2.15 17.79 37.75
N GLU A 106 -1.78 16.76 38.51
CA GLU A 106 -2.44 16.23 39.71
C GLU A 106 -3.97 16.22 39.82
N ALA A 107 -4.54 15.02 39.97
CA ALA A 107 -5.33 14.57 41.15
C ALA A 107 -6.03 13.24 40.79
N SER A 108 -5.60 12.09 41.29
CA SER A 108 -5.80 11.53 42.64
C SER A 108 -7.19 10.91 42.89
N MET A 109 -7.13 9.69 43.44
CA MET A 109 -8.12 8.95 44.24
C MET A 109 -9.13 7.97 43.58
N THR A 110 -8.72 6.70 43.63
CA THR A 110 -9.36 5.54 44.32
C THR A 110 -10.87 5.30 44.18
N THR A 111 -11.25 4.06 43.83
CA THR A 111 -11.94 3.15 44.78
C THR A 111 -11.97 1.70 44.29
N GLU A 112 -11.70 0.80 45.24
CA GLU A 112 -11.80 -0.66 45.18
C GLU A 112 -13.28 -1.12 45.05
N ASN A 113 -13.54 -2.31 44.50
CA ASN A 113 -13.82 -3.52 45.29
C ASN A 113 -14.70 -4.57 44.55
N SER A 114 -14.46 -5.84 44.91
CA SER A 114 -15.41 -6.96 44.99
C SER A 114 -15.62 -7.95 43.82
N SER A 115 -14.88 -9.05 43.96
CA SER A 115 -15.39 -10.42 44.21
C SER A 115 -15.86 -11.33 43.06
N ALA A 116 -15.26 -12.52 43.10
CA ALA A 116 -15.46 -13.71 42.29
C ALA A 116 -16.86 -14.35 42.38
N ASN A 117 -17.21 -15.17 41.38
CA ASN A 117 -17.92 -16.42 41.66
C ASN A 117 -17.69 -17.49 40.57
N PHE A 118 -17.20 -18.65 41.01
CA PHE A 118 -17.13 -19.92 40.28
C PHE A 118 -18.52 -20.57 40.22
N SER A 119 -18.87 -21.23 39.12
CA SER A 119 -19.75 -22.41 39.16
C SER A 119 -19.61 -23.27 37.92
N ALA A 120 -19.78 -24.57 38.14
CA ALA A 120 -19.24 -25.67 37.38
C ALA A 120 -20.32 -26.39 36.54
N VAL A 121 -19.84 -27.28 35.65
CA VAL A 121 -20.50 -28.48 35.09
C VAL A 121 -21.52 -28.25 33.97
N ASN A 122 -21.14 -28.67 32.74
CA ASN A 122 -21.91 -29.70 32.02
C ASN A 122 -21.04 -30.39 30.96
N GLN A 123 -20.89 -31.71 31.08
CA GLN A 123 -20.36 -32.60 30.03
C GLN A 123 -21.56 -33.32 29.40
N THR A 124 -21.71 -33.27 28.07
CA THR A 124 -22.30 -34.33 27.20
C THR A 124 -22.12 -33.93 25.70
N PRO A 125 -22.25 -34.85 24.74
CA PRO A 125 -21.36 -34.95 23.58
C PRO A 125 -21.82 -34.12 22.37
N GLU A 126 -21.17 -32.97 22.13
CA GLU A 126 -21.50 -32.07 21.00
C GLU A 126 -20.54 -32.13 19.80
N ALA A 127 -19.53 -33.01 19.82
CA ALA A 127 -18.42 -32.94 18.87
C ALA A 127 -18.79 -33.10 17.37
N ALA A 128 -19.97 -33.63 17.03
CA ALA A 128 -20.39 -33.81 15.64
C ALA A 128 -21.35 -32.72 15.11
N GLN A 129 -22.00 -31.94 15.98
CA GLN A 129 -22.89 -30.83 15.58
C GLN A 129 -22.21 -29.46 15.59
N THR A 130 -21.08 -29.35 16.30
CA THR A 130 -20.21 -28.16 16.26
C THR A 130 -19.53 -28.03 14.90
N ASP A 131 -19.00 -29.10 14.33
CA ASP A 131 -18.28 -29.06 13.05
C ASP A 131 -19.11 -28.51 11.87
N GLU A 132 -20.40 -28.86 11.79
CA GLU A 132 -21.28 -28.40 10.71
C GLU A 132 -21.71 -26.93 10.88
N LYS A 133 -21.87 -26.49 12.13
CA LYS A 133 -22.14 -25.07 12.46
C LYS A 133 -20.89 -24.22 12.27
N ASP A 134 -19.72 -24.73 12.63
CA ASP A 134 -18.43 -24.07 12.49
C ASP A 134 -18.03 -23.93 11.01
N GLN A 135 -18.32 -24.93 10.17
CA GLN A 135 -18.20 -24.82 8.72
C GLN A 135 -19.11 -23.72 8.15
N ARG A 136 -20.37 -23.68 8.58
CA ARG A 136 -21.32 -22.68 8.11
C ARG A 136 -20.97 -21.26 8.58
N ILE A 137 -20.44 -21.11 9.79
CA ILE A 137 -19.90 -19.85 10.30
C ILE A 137 -18.68 -19.42 9.49
N SER A 138 -17.76 -20.33 9.19
CA SER A 138 -16.59 -20.05 8.35
C SER A 138 -16.98 -19.62 6.93
N GLU A 139 -17.95 -20.30 6.30
CA GLU A 139 -18.48 -19.93 4.99
C GLU A 139 -19.17 -18.55 5.01
N LEU A 140 -19.93 -18.25 6.06
CA LEU A 140 -20.59 -16.95 6.21
C LEU A 140 -19.57 -15.84 6.47
N GLN A 141 -18.53 -16.09 7.26
CA GLN A 141 -17.42 -15.16 7.45
C GLN A 141 -16.65 -14.91 6.16
N ALA A 142 -16.38 -15.95 5.37
CA ALA A 142 -15.75 -15.80 4.06
C ALA A 142 -16.61 -14.96 3.10
N LYS A 143 -17.94 -15.20 3.09
CA LYS A 143 -18.89 -14.39 2.30
C LYS A 143 -18.96 -12.94 2.79
N LEU A 144 -18.94 -12.70 4.10
CA LEU A 144 -18.90 -11.35 4.66
C LEU A 144 -17.63 -10.61 4.26
N ASN A 145 -16.47 -11.25 4.41
CA ASN A 145 -15.19 -10.68 4.01
C ASN A 145 -15.16 -10.37 2.51
N GLN A 146 -15.74 -11.23 1.67
CA GLN A 146 -15.85 -10.97 0.23
C GLN A 146 -16.74 -9.76 -0.08
N ILE A 147 -17.90 -9.64 0.57
CA ILE A 147 -18.81 -8.50 0.40
C ILE A 147 -18.14 -7.21 0.88
N GLU A 148 -17.38 -7.26 1.98
CA GLU A 148 -16.67 -6.10 2.51
C GLU A 148 -15.55 -5.64 1.58
N GLN A 149 -14.79 -6.57 1.00
CA GLN A 149 -13.78 -6.28 -0.01
C GLN A 149 -14.40 -5.68 -1.29
N GLU A 150 -15.52 -6.22 -1.76
CA GLU A 150 -16.22 -5.67 -2.94
C GLU A 150 -16.74 -4.25 -2.68
N ARG A 151 -17.32 -3.99 -1.49
CA ARG A 151 -17.76 -2.64 -1.10
C ARG A 151 -16.63 -1.65 -0.95
N GLU A 152 -15.49 -2.08 -0.40
CA GLU A 152 -14.33 -1.19 -0.28
C GLU A 152 -13.75 -0.85 -1.66
N LEU A 153 -13.70 -1.83 -2.57
CA LEU A 153 -13.29 -1.61 -3.95
C LEU A 153 -14.27 -0.67 -4.68
N GLU A 154 -15.57 -0.84 -4.46
CA GLU A 154 -16.61 0.05 -4.98
C GLU A 154 -16.41 1.50 -4.51
N ARG A 155 -16.19 1.71 -3.21
CA ARG A 155 -15.90 3.05 -2.67
C ARG A 155 -14.65 3.68 -3.30
N LYS A 156 -13.57 2.92 -3.42
CA LYS A 156 -12.31 3.42 -4.01
C LYS A 156 -12.47 3.77 -5.48
N LEU A 157 -13.20 2.95 -6.25
CA LEU A 157 -13.52 3.22 -7.65
C LEU A 157 -14.38 4.48 -7.81
N ASN A 158 -15.40 4.65 -6.96
CA ASN A 158 -16.26 5.83 -7.00
C ASN A 158 -15.49 7.11 -6.63
N ALA A 159 -14.62 7.05 -5.62
CA ALA A 159 -13.75 8.16 -5.25
C ALA A 159 -12.81 8.55 -6.40
N LEU A 160 -12.19 7.56 -7.07
CA LEU A 160 -11.33 7.80 -8.22
C LEU A 160 -12.10 8.40 -9.41
N ASN A 161 -13.30 7.89 -9.69
CA ASN A 161 -14.12 8.40 -10.78
C ASN A 161 -14.55 9.85 -10.51
N ALA A 162 -14.94 10.18 -9.27
CA ALA A 162 -15.26 11.54 -8.85
C ALA A 162 -14.05 12.48 -9.01
N LYS A 163 -12.86 12.06 -8.57
CA LYS A 163 -11.61 12.82 -8.73
C LYS A 163 -11.26 13.03 -10.21
N ALA A 164 -11.46 12.01 -11.04
CA ALA A 164 -11.22 12.10 -12.48
C ALA A 164 -12.20 13.06 -13.17
N GLN A 165 -13.49 13.02 -12.82
CA GLN A 165 -14.50 13.96 -13.31
C GLN A 165 -14.17 15.39 -12.91
N GLU A 166 -13.81 15.60 -11.63
CA GLU A 166 -13.36 16.90 -11.13
C GLU A 166 -12.15 17.41 -11.92
N GLY A 167 -11.23 16.52 -12.29
CA GLY A 167 -10.06 16.88 -13.09
C GLY A 167 -10.35 17.27 -14.52
N VAL A 168 -11.34 16.65 -15.14
CA VAL A 168 -11.86 17.07 -16.45
C VAL A 168 -12.51 18.45 -16.32
N SER A 169 -13.34 18.66 -15.29
CA SER A 169 -14.00 19.95 -15.05
C SER A 169 -13.02 21.09 -14.74
N LYS A 170 -11.95 20.81 -13.97
CA LYS A 170 -10.90 21.77 -13.64
C LYS A 170 -9.85 21.94 -14.75
N GLY A 171 -9.89 21.09 -15.79
CA GLY A 171 -9.05 21.20 -16.97
C GLY A 171 -7.60 20.74 -16.79
N TRP A 172 -7.30 19.97 -15.73
CA TRP A 172 -5.99 19.33 -15.54
C TRP A 172 -5.96 17.90 -16.09
N LEU A 173 -7.10 17.21 -16.18
CA LEU A 173 -7.20 15.89 -16.81
C LEU A 173 -7.72 16.01 -18.25
N PRO A 174 -7.01 15.47 -19.25
CA PRO A 174 -7.52 15.44 -20.62
C PRO A 174 -8.79 14.56 -20.74
N PRO A 175 -9.86 15.03 -21.39
CA PRO A 175 -11.09 14.24 -21.57
C PRO A 175 -10.89 12.90 -22.27
N MET A 176 -9.87 12.80 -23.14
CA MET A 176 -9.53 11.55 -23.83
C MET A 176 -8.96 10.50 -22.87
N VAL A 177 -8.18 10.91 -21.87
CA VAL A 177 -7.63 10.01 -20.84
C VAL A 177 -8.76 9.53 -19.91
N TYR A 178 -9.67 10.44 -19.54
CA TYR A 178 -10.87 10.08 -18.80
C TYR A 178 -11.69 9.02 -19.54
N LYS A 179 -11.97 9.21 -20.84
CA LYS A 179 -12.67 8.21 -21.64
C LYS A 179 -11.92 6.88 -21.71
N ALA A 180 -10.62 6.90 -22.02
CA ALA A 180 -9.85 5.67 -22.19
C ALA A 180 -9.72 4.83 -20.92
N LYS A 181 -9.76 5.44 -19.72
CA LYS A 181 -9.45 4.76 -18.45
C LYS A 181 -10.62 4.67 -17.46
N PHE A 182 -11.57 5.61 -17.50
CA PHE A 182 -12.67 5.71 -16.55
C PHE A 182 -14.06 5.51 -17.18
N GLU A 183 -14.18 5.44 -18.51
CA GLU A 183 -15.49 5.23 -19.16
C GLU A 183 -16.11 3.87 -18.80
N SER A 184 -15.29 2.83 -18.65
CA SER A 184 -15.72 1.51 -18.15
C SER A 184 -16.14 1.50 -16.68
N LEU A 185 -15.90 2.59 -15.95
CA LEU A 185 -16.30 2.76 -14.54
C LEU A 185 -17.64 3.51 -14.40
N ASN A 186 -18.23 4.00 -15.50
CA ASN A 186 -19.55 4.63 -15.50
C ASN A 186 -20.70 3.63 -15.73
N THR A 187 -20.41 2.35 -15.94
CA THR A 187 -21.43 1.29 -16.04
C THR A 187 -21.95 0.88 -14.67
N THR A 188 -23.20 0.42 -14.60
CA THR A 188 -23.87 -0.02 -13.36
C THR A 188 -23.03 -1.06 -12.60
N ASP A 189 -22.33 -1.94 -13.31
CA ASP A 189 -21.45 -2.98 -12.76
C ASP A 189 -19.95 -2.61 -12.86
N HIS A 190 -19.59 -1.39 -12.47
CA HIS A 190 -18.22 -0.86 -12.55
C HIS A 190 -17.18 -1.71 -11.80
N VAL A 191 -17.56 -2.36 -10.70
CA VAL A 191 -16.71 -3.34 -9.97
C VAL A 191 -16.39 -4.56 -10.83
N ALA A 192 -17.39 -5.12 -11.53
CA ALA A 192 -17.21 -6.28 -12.40
C ALA A 192 -16.42 -5.93 -13.66
N ALA A 193 -16.70 -4.76 -14.25
CA ALA A 193 -15.94 -4.21 -15.37
C ALA A 193 -14.46 -4.03 -14.98
N PHE A 194 -14.19 -3.40 -13.84
CA PHE A 194 -12.84 -3.22 -13.33
C PHE A 194 -12.12 -4.55 -13.08
N SER A 195 -12.79 -5.51 -12.42
CA SER A 195 -12.25 -6.85 -12.18
C SER A 195 -11.96 -7.61 -13.47
N SER A 196 -12.82 -7.49 -14.49
CA SER A 196 -12.59 -8.08 -15.81
C SER A 196 -11.37 -7.49 -16.52
N ILE A 197 -11.18 -6.17 -16.45
CA ILE A 197 -10.00 -5.51 -17.02
C ILE A 197 -8.73 -5.93 -16.25
N CYS A 198 -8.79 -6.03 -14.92
CA CYS A 198 -7.69 -6.54 -14.10
C CYS A 198 -7.31 -7.97 -14.50
N LYS A 199 -8.29 -8.86 -14.71
CA LYS A 199 -8.08 -10.23 -15.19
C LYS A 199 -7.47 -10.27 -16.60
N LYS A 200 -7.95 -9.44 -17.51
CA LYS A 200 -7.44 -9.34 -18.89
C LYS A 200 -5.98 -8.89 -18.93
N GLU A 201 -5.62 -7.93 -18.09
CA GLU A 201 -4.26 -7.39 -18.01
C GLU A 201 -3.35 -8.18 -17.06
N LYS A 202 -3.88 -9.19 -16.35
CA LYS A 202 -3.17 -9.97 -15.32
C LYS A 202 -2.59 -9.09 -14.20
N VAL A 203 -3.26 -7.99 -13.88
CA VAL A 203 -2.84 -7.05 -12.83
C VAL A 203 -3.75 -7.21 -11.62
N ASN A 204 -3.18 -7.19 -10.43
CA ASN A 204 -3.95 -7.21 -9.17
C ASN A 204 -4.84 -5.94 -9.08
N SER A 205 -6.09 -6.12 -8.69
CA SER A 205 -7.06 -5.03 -8.53
C SER A 205 -6.53 -3.86 -7.70
N ASN A 206 -5.79 -4.12 -6.62
CA ASN A 206 -5.21 -3.09 -5.76
C ASN A 206 -4.07 -2.32 -6.46
N VAL A 207 -3.22 -3.03 -7.21
CA VAL A 207 -2.13 -2.42 -7.98
C VAL A 207 -2.69 -1.51 -9.06
N LYS A 208 -3.78 -1.94 -9.72
CA LYS A 208 -4.44 -1.13 -10.74
C LYS A 208 -5.16 0.08 -10.16
N LEU A 209 -5.80 -0.05 -9.00
CA LEU A 209 -6.40 1.09 -8.29
C LEU A 209 -5.33 2.12 -7.92
N TYR A 210 -4.20 1.66 -7.40
CA TYR A 210 -3.06 2.52 -7.06
C TYR A 210 -2.52 3.23 -8.31
N ALA A 211 -2.30 2.51 -9.41
CA ALA A 211 -1.83 3.10 -10.67
C ALA A 211 -2.81 4.15 -11.23
N LEU A 212 -4.13 3.94 -11.11
CA LEU A 212 -5.13 4.93 -11.51
C LEU A 212 -5.11 6.17 -10.61
N ASN A 213 -4.95 5.98 -9.29
CA ASN A 213 -4.83 7.09 -8.34
C ASN A 213 -3.59 7.94 -8.62
N GLU A 214 -2.44 7.29 -8.80
CA GLU A 214 -1.19 7.97 -9.10
C GLU A 214 -1.24 8.67 -10.46
N MET A 215 -1.84 8.07 -11.48
CA MET A 215 -2.06 8.74 -12.75
C MET A 215 -2.85 10.04 -12.56
N LEU A 216 -3.92 10.04 -11.76
CA LEU A 216 -4.68 11.26 -11.46
C LEU A 216 -3.84 12.29 -10.70
N ASN A 217 -3.03 11.87 -9.72
CA ASN A 217 -2.13 12.75 -8.98
C ASN A 217 -1.09 13.40 -9.89
N VAL A 218 -0.52 12.64 -10.83
CA VAL A 218 0.44 13.16 -11.82
C VAL A 218 -0.24 14.20 -12.71
N PHE A 219 -1.42 13.92 -13.26
CA PHE A 219 -2.14 14.91 -14.07
C PHE A 219 -2.53 16.16 -13.26
N GLU A 220 -2.89 15.98 -11.99
CA GLU A 220 -3.17 17.10 -11.09
C GLU A 220 -1.91 17.95 -10.84
N SER A 221 -0.76 17.33 -10.62
CA SER A 221 0.53 18.01 -10.42
C SER A 221 1.05 18.73 -11.66
N CYS A 222 0.80 18.17 -12.86
CA CYS A 222 1.16 18.77 -14.14
C CYS A 222 0.30 20.01 -14.47
N GLY A 223 -0.78 20.25 -13.72
CA GLY A 223 -1.62 21.44 -13.86
C GLY A 223 -2.47 21.46 -15.13
N ARG A 224 -2.96 22.65 -15.52
CA ARG A 224 -3.96 22.78 -16.59
C ARG A 224 -3.41 22.33 -17.94
N TRP A 225 -3.96 21.23 -18.45
CA TRP A 225 -3.75 20.71 -19.80
C TRP A 225 -4.01 21.78 -20.89
N GLN A 226 -4.91 22.74 -20.63
CA GLN A 226 -5.21 23.85 -21.53
C GLN A 226 -3.99 24.73 -21.87
N MET A 227 -2.97 24.81 -21.00
CA MET A 227 -1.75 25.57 -21.31
C MET A 227 -0.86 24.87 -22.35
N MET A 228 -0.96 23.54 -22.49
CA MET A 228 -0.15 22.78 -23.47
C MET A 228 -0.72 22.83 -24.89
N GLN A 229 -2.01 23.16 -25.07
CA GLN A 229 -2.60 23.32 -26.42
C GLN A 229 -2.24 24.65 -27.11
N ASN A 230 -1.72 25.65 -26.38
CA ASN A 230 -1.31 26.93 -26.96
C ASN A 230 0.11 26.90 -27.58
N TYR A 231 0.78 25.74 -27.57
CA TYR A 231 2.10 25.54 -28.19
C TYR A 231 2.06 24.66 -29.45
N SER A 232 0.87 24.42 -30.02
CA SER A 232 0.71 23.73 -31.32
C SER A 232 0.39 24.71 -32.44
#